data_AF-A0A1H9V951-F1
#
_entry.id   AF-A0A1H9V951-F1
#
_cell.length_a   1.000
_cell.length_b   1.000
_cell.length_c   1.000
_cell.angle_alpha   90.00
_cell.angle_beta   90.00
_cell.angle_gamma   90.00
#
_symmetry.space_group_name_H-M   'P 1'
#
loop_
_entity.id
_entity.type
_entity.pdbx_description
1 polymer ?
#
loop_
_entity_poly.entity_id
_entity_poly.type
_entity_poly.pdbx_seq_one_letter_code
_entity_poly.pdbx_strand_id
1 'polypeptide(L)'
;MDLDFVLMMELAEVDLILKELEEGYRKKYFRKDATKPWGFKCYYCEKKVASNEADEFWCVPDTSYGSSGIGRRRFCSRDCSDCYFNEQRNELLEQRKRIMEDRKLLRVFYKEAEREFKEIISAANESYST
;
A
#
# COMPACT_ATOMS: atom_id res chain seq x y z
N MET A 1 17.08 3.17 15.46
CA MET A 1 15.68 2.73 15.60
C MET A 1 15.70 1.21 15.46
N ASP A 2 14.99 0.47 16.31
CA ASP A 2 14.92 -1.00 16.23
C ASP A 2 14.38 -1.42 14.85
N LEU A 3 15.06 -2.33 14.15
CA LEU A 3 14.68 -2.76 12.82
C LEU A 3 13.31 -3.47 12.81
N ASP A 4 12.95 -4.22 13.86
CA ASP A 4 11.59 -4.81 13.95
C ASP A 4 10.53 -3.72 14.11
N PHE A 5 10.86 -2.64 14.84
CA PHE A 5 9.97 -1.50 14.98
C PHE A 5 9.74 -0.77 13.65
N VAL A 6 10.80 -0.58 12.84
CA VAL A 6 10.66 0.01 11.50
C VAL A 6 9.75 -0.86 10.62
N LEU A 7 9.99 -2.16 10.57
CA LEU A 7 9.17 -3.10 9.80
C LEU A 7 7.72 -3.16 10.31
N MET A 8 7.48 -2.95 11.62
CA MET A 8 6.11 -2.82 12.15
C MET A 8 5.40 -1.58 11.65
N MET A 9 6.10 -0.45 11.61
CA MET A 9 5.55 0.82 11.13
C MET A 9 5.22 0.73 9.64
N GLU A 10 6.14 0.19 8.83
CA GLU A 10 5.92 -0.03 7.40
C GLU A 10 4.73 -0.96 7.13
N LEU A 11 4.58 -2.04 7.92
CA LEU A 11 3.44 -2.95 7.79
C LEU A 11 2.12 -2.23 8.10
N ALA A 12 2.07 -1.44 9.16
CA ALA A 12 0.89 -0.69 9.55
C ALA A 12 0.51 0.37 8.50
N GLU A 13 1.50 1.00 7.86
CA GLU A 13 1.29 1.94 6.76
C GLU A 13 0.68 1.22 5.54
N VAL A 14 1.23 0.08 5.13
CA VAL A 14 0.67 -0.69 4.01
C VAL A 14 -0.77 -1.14 4.29
N ASP A 15 -1.05 -1.62 5.51
CA ASP A 15 -2.40 -2.01 5.92
C ASP A 15 -3.39 -0.82 5.88
N LEU A 16 -2.93 0.37 6.29
CA LEU A 16 -3.72 1.60 6.20
C LEU A 16 -4.01 1.97 4.74
N ILE A 17 -3.00 1.97 3.86
CA ILE A 17 -3.17 2.31 2.44
C ILE A 17 -4.12 1.34 1.75
N LEU A 18 -3.99 0.03 2.03
CA LEU A 18 -4.92 -0.99 1.49
C LEU A 18 -6.37 -0.69 1.88
N LYS A 19 -6.61 -0.34 3.15
CA LYS A 19 -7.93 0.03 3.63
C LYS A 19 -8.45 1.29 2.94
N GLU A 20 -7.62 2.32 2.80
CA GLU A 20 -7.99 3.56 2.11
C GLU A 20 -8.30 3.35 0.62
N LEU A 21 -7.55 2.47 -0.05
CA LEU A 21 -7.78 2.08 -1.44
C LEU A 21 -9.16 1.42 -1.60
N GLU A 22 -9.49 0.46 -0.72
CA GLU A 22 -10.78 -0.25 -0.72
C GLU A 22 -11.96 0.68 -0.40
N GLU A 23 -11.89 1.45 0.69
CA GLU A 23 -12.96 2.36 1.11
C GLU A 23 -13.13 3.57 0.17
N GLY A 24 -12.03 3.98 -0.47
CA GLY A 24 -12.01 5.15 -1.32
C GLY A 24 -12.48 4.89 -2.75
N TYR A 25 -12.57 3.62 -3.18
CA TYR A 25 -13.06 3.25 -4.50
C TYR A 25 -14.57 3.47 -4.60
N ARG A 26 -14.98 4.37 -5.49
CA ARG A 26 -16.38 4.76 -5.63
C ARG A 26 -16.78 5.14 -7.04
N LYS A 27 -18.03 4.83 -7.36
CA LYS A 27 -18.76 5.39 -8.50
C LYS A 27 -19.27 6.80 -8.16
N LYS A 28 -19.23 7.69 -9.14
CA LYS A 28 -19.73 9.06 -9.06
C LYS A 28 -20.54 9.39 -10.30
N TYR A 29 -21.37 10.42 -10.18
CA TYR A 29 -22.18 10.94 -11.27
C TYR A 29 -21.73 12.33 -11.66
N PHE A 30 -21.83 12.63 -12.95
CA PHE A 30 -21.60 13.96 -13.44
C PHE A 30 -22.72 14.90 -13.00
N ARG A 31 -22.33 16.11 -12.57
CA ARG A 31 -23.27 17.21 -12.41
C ARG A 31 -23.79 17.62 -13.79
N LYS A 32 -25.11 17.69 -13.93
CA LYS A 32 -25.81 18.05 -15.18
C LYS A 32 -26.31 19.49 -15.20
N ASP A 33 -26.22 20.17 -14.07
CA ASP A 33 -26.67 21.55 -13.86
C ASP A 33 -25.62 22.61 -14.26
N ALA A 34 -24.43 22.19 -14.71
CA ALA A 34 -23.35 23.10 -15.08
C ALA A 34 -23.52 23.66 -16.51
N THR A 35 -23.30 24.97 -16.67
CA THR A 35 -23.36 25.67 -17.97
C THR A 35 -22.26 25.26 -18.95
N LYS A 36 -21.13 24.75 -18.45
CA LYS A 36 -20.05 24.20 -19.28
C LYS A 36 -19.83 22.73 -18.91
N PRO A 37 -19.68 21.82 -19.90
CA PRO A 37 -19.39 20.42 -19.62
C PRO A 37 -18.06 20.28 -18.88
N TRP A 38 -18.09 19.63 -17.72
CA TRP A 38 -16.87 19.24 -17.02
C TRP A 38 -16.40 17.89 -17.55
N GLY A 39 -15.09 17.73 -17.72
CA GLY A 39 -14.52 16.49 -18.22
C GLY A 39 -13.10 16.23 -17.74
N PHE A 40 -12.65 15.01 -17.97
CA PHE A 40 -11.32 14.52 -17.60
C PHE A 40 -10.85 13.46 -18.62
N LYS A 41 -9.56 13.12 -18.62
CA LYS A 41 -9.06 11.93 -19.33
C LYS A 41 -9.05 10.75 -18.37
N CYS A 42 -9.60 9.62 -18.80
CA CYS A 42 -9.49 8.35 -18.07
C CYS A 42 -8.01 8.06 -17.82
N TYR A 43 -7.65 7.74 -16.57
CA TYR A 43 -6.25 7.48 -16.24
C TYR A 43 -5.68 6.24 -16.94
N TYR A 44 -6.52 5.22 -17.17
CA TYR A 44 -6.08 3.93 -17.73
C TYR A 44 -6.02 3.94 -19.26
N CYS A 45 -7.13 4.32 -19.93
CA CYS A 45 -7.24 4.24 -21.40
C CYS A 45 -7.11 5.61 -22.10
N GLU A 46 -6.83 6.68 -21.36
CA GLU A 46 -6.67 8.06 -21.84
C GLU A 46 -7.87 8.70 -22.56
N LYS A 47 -8.97 7.95 -22.73
CA LYS A 47 -10.21 8.45 -23.33
C LYS A 47 -10.71 9.67 -22.58
N LYS A 48 -11.07 10.72 -23.33
CA LYS A 48 -11.75 11.90 -22.77
C LYS A 48 -13.18 11.53 -22.38
N VAL A 49 -13.57 11.90 -21.17
CA VAL A 49 -14.93 11.74 -20.63
C VAL A 49 -15.44 13.11 -20.24
N ALA A 50 -16.67 13.44 -20.63
CA ALA A 50 -17.28 14.72 -20.32
C ALA A 50 -18.74 14.54 -19.88
N SER A 51 -19.22 15.48 -19.07
CA SER A 51 -20.55 15.42 -18.44
C SER A 51 -21.73 15.47 -19.41
N ASN A 52 -21.51 15.90 -20.65
CA ASN A 52 -22.50 15.90 -21.72
C ASN A 52 -22.61 14.54 -22.44
N GLU A 53 -21.60 13.68 -22.35
CA GLU A 53 -21.54 12.38 -23.04
C GLU A 53 -21.72 11.20 -22.09
N ALA A 54 -21.35 11.36 -20.82
CA ALA A 54 -21.43 10.33 -19.80
C ALA A 54 -22.23 10.80 -18.58
N ASP A 55 -22.91 9.85 -17.93
CA ASP A 55 -23.67 10.08 -16.70
C ASP A 55 -22.86 9.79 -15.45
N GLU A 56 -21.93 8.83 -15.55
CA GLU A 56 -21.17 8.30 -14.43
C GLU A 56 -19.70 8.13 -14.76
N PHE A 57 -18.90 8.05 -13.69
CA PHE A 57 -17.48 7.76 -13.73
C PHE A 57 -17.03 7.11 -12.43
N TRP A 58 -15.84 6.53 -12.44
CA TRP A 58 -15.26 5.89 -11.26
C TRP A 58 -14.07 6.69 -10.73
N CYS A 59 -13.88 6.64 -9.42
CA CYS A 59 -12.76 7.27 -8.72
C CYS A 59 -12.06 6.23 -7.86
N VAL A 60 -10.74 6.08 -8.05
CA VAL A 60 -9.88 5.27 -7.20
C VAL A 60 -8.88 6.22 -6.51
N PRO A 61 -8.63 6.09 -5.20
CA PRO A 61 -7.56 6.82 -4.52
C PRO A 61 -6.20 6.55 -5.18
N ASP A 62 -5.35 7.57 -5.21
CA ASP A 62 -3.94 7.36 -5.51
C ASP A 62 -3.23 6.94 -4.22
N THR A 63 -2.49 5.84 -4.29
CA THR A 63 -1.73 5.26 -3.17
C THR A 63 -0.28 5.73 -3.19
N SER A 64 0.16 6.40 -4.26
CA SER A 64 1.50 6.98 -4.31
C SER A 64 1.57 8.25 -3.44
N TYR A 65 2.39 8.21 -2.39
CA TYR A 65 2.81 9.39 -1.63
C TYR A 65 3.80 10.24 -2.47
N GLY A 66 3.37 10.64 -3.67
CA GLY A 66 4.01 11.72 -4.40
C GLY A 66 3.66 13.07 -3.76
N SER A 67 4.52 14.06 -3.95
CA SER A 67 4.43 15.46 -3.49
C SER A 67 3.15 16.22 -3.88
N SER A 68 2.18 15.56 -4.52
CA SER A 68 0.89 16.08 -4.98
C SER A 68 -0.31 15.58 -4.16
N GLY A 69 -0.15 15.31 -2.85
CA GLY A 69 -1.26 15.02 -1.94
C GLY A 69 -2.13 13.80 -2.28
N ILE A 70 -3.17 13.55 -1.49
CA ILE A 70 -4.13 12.44 -1.69
C ILE A 70 -4.97 12.73 -2.93
N GLY A 71 -4.42 12.42 -4.09
CA GLY A 71 -5.09 12.50 -5.38
C GLY A 71 -6.14 11.39 -5.52
N ARG A 72 -7.10 11.60 -6.42
CA ARG A 72 -8.01 10.53 -6.87
C ARG A 72 -7.92 10.43 -8.38
N ARG A 73 -7.60 9.24 -8.87
CA ARG A 73 -7.62 8.92 -10.30
C ARG A 73 -9.05 8.67 -10.75
N ARG A 74 -9.36 9.09 -11.98
CA ARG A 74 -10.72 9.06 -12.54
C ARG A 74 -10.75 8.18 -13.77
N PHE A 75 -11.82 7.42 -13.92
CA PHE A 75 -11.93 6.37 -14.94
C PHE A 75 -13.27 6.44 -15.66
N CYS A 76 -13.25 6.10 -16.95
CA CYS A 76 -14.43 6.15 -17.82
C CYS A 76 -15.38 4.96 -17.64
N SER A 77 -14.88 3.84 -17.13
CA SER A 77 -15.63 2.61 -16.92
C SER A 77 -15.17 1.91 -15.66
N ARG A 78 -16.02 1.03 -15.12
CA ARG A 78 -15.67 0.12 -14.04
C ARG A 78 -14.43 -0.71 -14.40
N ASP A 79 -14.37 -1.24 -15.62
CA ASP A 79 -13.25 -2.10 -16.05
C ASP A 79 -11.92 -1.34 -15.99
N CYS A 80 -11.89 -0.09 -16.45
CA CYS A 80 -10.69 0.73 -16.37
C CYS A 80 -10.28 1.03 -14.92
N SER A 81 -11.24 1.26 -14.02
CA SER A 81 -10.92 1.44 -12.60
C SER A 81 -10.54 0.14 -11.90
N ASP A 82 -11.15 -0.99 -12.25
CA ASP A 82 -10.85 -2.30 -11.68
C ASP A 82 -9.43 -2.75 -12.08
N CYS A 83 -8.98 -2.49 -13.32
CA CYS A 83 -7.60 -2.73 -13.74
C CYS A 83 -6.61 -1.99 -12.82
N TYR A 84 -6.75 -0.66 -12.72
CA TYR A 84 -5.87 0.15 -11.88
C TYR A 84 -5.96 -0.22 -10.40
N PHE A 85 -7.16 -0.41 -9.86
CA PHE A 85 -7.38 -0.82 -8.48
C PHE A 85 -6.65 -2.14 -8.16
N ASN A 86 -6.77 -3.14 -9.04
CA ASN A 86 -6.15 -4.43 -8.84
C ASN A 86 -4.63 -4.36 -8.95
N GLU A 87 -4.08 -3.55 -9.87
CA GLU A 87 -2.63 -3.29 -9.95
C GLU A 87 -2.11 -2.73 -8.62
N GLN A 88 -2.73 -1.66 -8.11
CA GLN A 88 -2.33 -1.03 -6.84
C GLN A 88 -2.49 -1.98 -5.65
N ARG A 89 -3.61 -2.69 -5.58
CA ARG A 89 -3.88 -3.66 -4.51
C ARG A 89 -2.84 -4.78 -4.50
N ASN A 90 -2.51 -5.33 -5.67
CA ASN A 90 -1.56 -6.44 -5.76
C ASN A 90 -0.14 -6.01 -5.40
N GLU A 91 0.27 -4.80 -5.80
CA GLU A 91 1.57 -4.23 -5.41
C GLU A 91 1.70 -4.08 -3.89
N LEU A 92 0.66 -3.53 -3.24
CA LEU A 92 0.61 -3.37 -1.78
C LEU A 92 0.59 -4.73 -1.06
N LEU A 93 -0.15 -5.72 -1.57
CA LEU A 93 -0.17 -7.07 -0.99
C LEU A 93 1.19 -7.76 -1.08
N GLU A 94 1.92 -7.57 -2.18
CA GLU A 94 3.27 -8.12 -2.33
C GLU A 94 4.27 -7.40 -1.42
N GLN A 95 4.16 -6.08 -1.26
CA GLN A 95 4.94 -5.34 -0.27
C GLN A 95 4.66 -5.82 1.17
N ARG A 96 3.38 -5.97 1.53
CA ARG A 96 2.95 -6.50 2.82
C ARG A 96 3.57 -7.87 3.11
N LYS A 97 3.53 -8.77 2.13
CA LYS A 97 4.09 -10.12 2.23
C LYS A 97 5.59 -10.09 2.49
N ARG A 98 6.34 -9.27 1.73
CA ARG A 98 7.79 -9.09 1.92
C ARG A 98 8.13 -8.62 3.33
N ILE A 99 7.45 -7.59 3.83
CA ILE A 99 7.66 -7.09 5.21
C ILE A 99 7.41 -8.19 6.25
N MET A 100 6.35 -8.99 6.08
CA MET A 100 6.07 -10.10 6.99
C MET A 100 7.16 -11.19 6.95
N GLU A 101 7.71 -11.50 5.79
CA GLU A 101 8.81 -12.46 5.62
C GLU A 101 10.10 -11.93 6.27
N ASP A 102 10.44 -10.66 6.04
CA ASP A 102 11.62 -10.02 6.65
C ASP A 102 11.55 -10.02 8.18
N ARG A 103 10.37 -9.70 8.74
CA ARG A 103 10.15 -9.78 10.19
C ARG A 103 10.31 -11.20 10.74
N LYS A 104 9.88 -12.21 9.98
CA LYS A 104 10.05 -13.61 10.38
C LYS A 104 11.54 -13.98 10.42
N LEU A 105 12.31 -13.59 9.40
CA LEU A 105 13.75 -13.82 9.33
C LEU A 105 14.49 -13.11 10.47
N LEU A 106 14.13 -11.85 10.73
CA LEU A 106 14.74 -11.05 11.79
C LEU A 106 14.54 -11.69 13.18
N ARG A 107 13.35 -12.23 13.45
CA ARG A 107 13.07 -12.96 14.71
C ARG A 107 13.86 -14.25 14.84
N VAL A 108 14.09 -14.97 13.75
CA VAL A 108 14.93 -16.18 13.75
C VAL A 108 16.37 -15.78 14.07
N PHE A 109 16.89 -14.78 13.37
CA PHE A 109 18.23 -14.24 13.59
C PHE A 109 18.47 -13.83 15.04
N TYR A 110 17.56 -13.05 15.65
CA TYR A 110 17.71 -12.64 17.05
C TYR A 110 17.71 -13.81 18.03
N LYS A 111 16.90 -14.85 17.79
CA LYS A 111 16.88 -16.05 18.64
C LYS A 111 18.17 -16.85 18.53
N GLU A 112 18.72 -16.97 17.32
CA GLU A 112 19.99 -17.67 17.09
C GLU A 112 21.15 -16.91 17.75
N ALA A 113 21.22 -15.60 17.55
CA ALA A 113 22.23 -14.75 18.19
C ALA A 113 22.15 -14.78 19.71
N GLU A 114 20.94 -14.78 20.29
CA GLU A 114 20.75 -14.90 21.74
C GLU A 114 21.24 -16.26 22.27
N ARG A 115 20.98 -17.35 21.55
CA ARG A 115 21.46 -18.68 21.91
C ARG A 115 22.99 -18.73 21.89
N GLU A 116 23.62 -18.29 20.80
CA GLU A 116 25.08 -18.28 20.65
C GLU A 116 25.73 -17.43 21.74
N PHE A 117 25.16 -16.27 22.06
CA PHE A 117 25.65 -15.41 23.13
C PHE A 117 25.60 -16.08 24.50
N LYS A 118 24.51 -16.79 24.82
CA LYS A 118 24.37 -17.56 26.07
C LYS A 118 25.38 -18.70 26.16
N GLU A 119 25.63 -19.42 25.06
CA GLU A 119 26.61 -20.50 24.99
C GLU A 119 28.03 -19.96 25.25
N ILE A 120 28.40 -18.83 24.64
CA ILE A 120 29.69 -18.16 24.86
C ILE A 120 29.86 -17.75 26.33
N ILE A 121 28.83 -17.17 26.95
CA ILE A 121 28.88 -16.77 28.37
C ILE A 121 29.05 -18.00 29.27
N SER A 122 28.32 -19.08 29.00
CA SER A 122 28.43 -20.32 29.79
C SER A 122 29.85 -20.89 29.72
N ALA A 123 30.40 -21.01 28.51
CA ALA A 123 31.75 -21.52 28.29
C ALA A 123 32.83 -20.64 28.95
N ALA A 124 32.67 -19.31 28.89
CA ALA A 124 33.57 -18.38 29.56
C ALA A 124 33.55 -18.59 31.08
N ASN A 125 32.37 -18.67 31.70
CA ASN A 125 32.23 -18.85 33.14
C ASN A 125 32.79 -20.18 33.66
N GLU A 126 32.68 -21.25 32.88
CA GLU A 126 33.29 -22.55 33.19
C GLU A 126 34.82 -22.46 33.21
N SER A 127 35.43 -21.72 32.27
CA SER A 127 36.89 -21.56 32.20
C SER A 127 37.51 -20.76 33.35
N TYR A 128 36.75 -19.87 34.01
CA TYR A 128 37.20 -19.09 35.17
C TYR A 128 36.97 -19.80 36.51
N SER A 129 36.32 -20.96 36.51
CA SER A 129 35.99 -21.73 37.72
C SER A 129 36.93 -22.93 37.97
N THR A 130 37.94 -23.12 37.09
CA THR A 130 39.05 -24.08 37.19
C THR A 130 40.38 -23.36 37.40
#